data_AF-X1A7B7-F1
#
_entry.id   AF-X1A7B7-F1
#
_cell.length_a   1.000
_cell.length_b   1.000
_cell.length_c   1.000
_cell.angle_alpha   90.00
_cell.angle_beta   90.00
_cell.angle_gamma   90.00
#
_symmetry.space_group_name_H-M   'P 1'
#
loop_
_entity.id
_entity.type
_entity.pdbx_description
1 polymer ?
#
loop_
_entity_poly.entity_id
_entity_poly.type
_entity_poly.pdbx_seq_one_letter_code
_entity_poly.pdbx_strand_id
1 'polypeptide(L)'
;MNLQDFKRLEKELGHPPTCEEVKEHQARPMLKAAQVKFTDSKYNYITSVNGKLGDAEIIEYFKNKWFNLGSIEDDMQKCIECKVTKSSIGFVLVILSIRY
;
A
#
# COMPACT_ATOMS: atom_id res chain seq x y z
N MET A 1 17.44 0.92 9.43
CA MET A 1 17.47 -0.54 9.65
C MET A 1 17.84 -0.79 11.11
N ASN A 2 17.16 -1.68 11.82
CA ASN A 2 17.49 -1.96 13.22
C ASN A 2 18.59 -3.05 13.32
N LEU A 3 19.18 -3.23 14.50
CA LEU A 3 20.26 -4.20 14.72
C LEU A 3 19.82 -5.67 14.49
N GLN A 4 18.54 -5.98 14.66
CA GLN A 4 18.00 -7.32 14.41
C GLN A 4 17.89 -7.61 12.91
N ASP A 5 17.49 -6.61 12.12
CA ASP A 5 17.43 -6.70 10.65
C ASP A 5 18.83 -6.86 10.05
N PHE A 6 19.84 -6.17 10.61
CA PHE A 6 21.24 -6.32 10.18
C PHE A 6 21.70 -7.77 10.36
N LYS A 7 21.54 -8.35 11.57
CA LYS A 7 21.92 -9.74 11.86
C LYS A 7 21.17 -10.78 11.03
N ARG A 8 19.91 -10.51 10.68
CA ARG A 8 19.15 -11.37 9.75
C ARG A 8 19.76 -11.34 8.36
N LEU A 9 20.12 -10.15 7.87
CA LEU A 9 20.75 -9.98 6.57
C LEU A 9 22.11 -10.71 6.49
N GLU A 10 22.95 -10.61 7.51
CA GLU A 10 24.24 -11.35 7.52
C GLU A 10 24.02 -12.86 7.47
N LYS A 11 22.97 -13.36 8.14
CA LYS A 11 22.63 -14.78 8.15
C LYS A 11 22.08 -15.28 6.81
N GLU A 12 21.32 -14.43 6.09
CA GLU A 12 20.81 -14.74 4.75
C GLU A 12 21.94 -14.77 3.71
N LEU A 13 22.88 -13.83 3.81
CA LEU A 13 23.98 -13.68 2.85
C LEU A 13 25.17 -14.59 3.15
N GLY A 14 25.33 -15.02 4.40
CA GLY A 14 26.49 -15.81 4.83
C GLY A 14 27.80 -15.00 4.87
N HIS A 15 27.72 -13.68 4.70
CA HIS A 15 28.81 -12.73 4.79
C HIS A 15 28.34 -11.41 5.42
N PRO A 16 29.27 -10.57 5.92
CA PRO A 16 28.94 -9.23 6.36
C PRO A 16 28.34 -8.43 5.19
N PRO A 17 27.17 -7.80 5.35
CA PRO A 17 26.48 -7.11 4.27
C PRO A 17 27.23 -5.84 3.89
N THR A 18 27.39 -5.63 2.59
CA THR A 18 27.99 -4.41 2.05
C THR A 18 27.05 -3.21 2.19
N CYS A 19 27.60 -2.00 2.12
CA CYS A 19 26.78 -0.77 2.15
C CYS A 19 25.74 -0.72 1.02
N GLU A 20 25.97 -1.41 -0.10
CA GLU A 20 25.03 -1.48 -1.23
C GLU A 20 23.87 -2.43 -0.92
N GLU A 21 24.16 -3.61 -0.39
CA GLU A 21 23.14 -4.59 0.01
C GLU A 21 22.30 -4.09 1.18
N VAL A 22 22.91 -3.34 2.11
CA VAL A 22 22.15 -2.68 3.18
C VAL A 22 21.19 -1.64 2.60
N LYS A 23 21.61 -0.87 1.58
CA LYS A 23 20.73 0.08 0.88
C LYS A 23 19.63 -0.64 0.12
N GLU A 24 19.93 -1.76 -0.53
CA GLU A 24 18.94 -2.56 -1.25
C GLU A 24 17.94 -3.22 -0.30
N HIS A 25 18.40 -3.73 0.84
CA HIS A 25 17.53 -4.30 1.87
C HIS A 25 16.68 -3.23 2.57
N GLN A 26 17.20 -2.00 2.73
CA GLN A 26 16.40 -0.84 3.13
C GLN A 26 15.43 -0.38 2.02
N ALA A 27 15.76 -0.62 0.76
CA ALA A 27 14.92 -0.33 -0.40
C ALA A 27 13.87 -1.42 -0.67
N ARG A 28 13.77 -2.46 0.20
CA ARG A 28 12.62 -3.38 0.17
C ARG A 28 11.35 -2.54 0.14
N PRO A 29 10.48 -2.72 -0.87
CA PRO A 29 9.36 -1.83 -1.08
C PRO A 29 8.48 -1.90 0.16
N MET A 30 8.47 -0.83 0.96
CA MET A 30 7.54 -0.71 2.06
C MET A 30 6.15 -0.85 1.47
N LEU A 31 5.40 -1.87 1.90
CA LEU A 31 4.03 -2.03 1.47
C LEU A 31 3.28 -0.74 1.80
N LYS A 32 2.70 -0.14 0.77
CA LYS A 32 1.85 1.04 0.92
C LYS A 32 0.41 0.60 0.80
N ALA A 33 -0.45 1.24 1.57
CA ALA A 33 -1.89 1.05 1.45
C ALA A 33 -2.51 2.37 1.03
N ALA A 34 -3.30 2.34 -0.04
CA ALA A 34 -4.12 3.46 -0.47
C ALA A 34 -5.55 3.26 0.04
N GLN A 35 -6.00 4.21 0.85
CA GLN A 35 -7.40 4.34 1.25
C GLN A 35 -8.11 5.20 0.22
N VAL A 36 -9.02 4.59 -0.54
CA VAL A 36 -9.77 5.23 -1.61
C VAL A 36 -11.18 5.52 -1.11
N LYS A 37 -11.61 6.78 -1.24
CA LYS A 37 -12.95 7.22 -0.87
C LYS A 37 -13.72 7.74 -2.08
N PHE A 38 -14.97 7.36 -2.14
CA PHE A 38 -15.94 7.74 -3.17
C PHE A 38 -17.03 8.62 -2.57
N THR A 39 -17.85 9.21 -3.44
CA THR A 39 -19.04 9.97 -3.04
C THR A 39 -19.99 9.11 -2.21
N ASP A 40 -20.21 7.86 -2.64
CA ASP A 40 -20.94 6.87 -1.84
C ASP A 40 -19.98 6.09 -0.95
N SER A 41 -20.12 6.29 0.36
CA SER A 41 -19.26 5.69 1.36
C SER A 41 -19.29 4.16 1.38
N LYS A 42 -20.34 3.52 0.84
CA LYS A 42 -20.44 2.05 0.78
C LYS A 42 -19.38 1.42 -0.13
N TYR A 43 -18.82 2.20 -1.04
CA TYR A 43 -17.80 1.79 -1.99
C TYR A 43 -16.37 2.13 -1.54
N ASN A 44 -16.19 2.76 -0.37
CA ASN A 44 -14.87 3.07 0.15
C ASN A 44 -14.07 1.79 0.44
N TYR A 45 -12.82 1.74 0.02
CA TYR A 45 -11.97 0.57 0.26
C TYR A 45 -10.51 0.94 0.50
N ILE A 46 -9.74 -0.03 1.02
CA ILE A 46 -8.29 0.07 1.18
C ILE A 46 -7.65 -0.98 0.29
N THR A 47 -6.67 -0.59 -0.50
CA THR A 47 -5.93 -1.49 -1.37
C THR A 47 -4.43 -1.36 -1.18
N SER A 48 -3.70 -2.46 -1.37
CA SER A 48 -2.25 -2.44 -1.38
C SER A 48 -1.75 -1.86 -2.70
N VAL A 49 -0.79 -0.94 -2.61
CA VAL A 49 -0.22 -0.22 -3.77
C VAL A 49 1.29 -0.37 -3.78
N ASN A 50 1.87 -0.21 -4.97
CA ASN A 50 3.30 -0.40 -5.18
C ASN A 50 4.12 0.54 -4.28
N GLY A 51 4.85 -0.04 -3.34
CA GLY A 51 5.69 0.67 -2.38
C GLY A 51 6.83 1.48 -3.01
N LYS A 52 7.19 1.18 -4.27
CA LYS A 52 8.24 1.88 -5.02
C LYS A 52 7.79 3.22 -5.60
N LEU A 53 6.48 3.41 -5.85
CA LEU A 53 5.94 4.65 -6.41
C LEU A 53 5.86 5.74 -5.34
N GLY A 54 6.00 7.00 -5.74
CA GLY A 54 5.81 8.14 -4.85
C GLY A 54 4.36 8.24 -4.35
N ASP A 55 4.17 8.77 -3.14
CA ASP A 55 2.82 8.90 -2.55
C ASP A 55 1.93 9.81 -3.43
N ALA A 56 2.51 10.84 -4.05
CA ALA A 56 1.82 11.74 -4.99
C ALA A 56 1.35 11.01 -6.26
N GLU A 57 2.18 10.15 -6.86
CA GLU A 57 1.83 9.40 -8.06
C GLU A 57 0.68 8.42 -7.80
N ILE A 58 0.69 7.77 -6.63
CA ILE A 58 -0.39 6.89 -6.20
C ILE A 58 -1.68 7.70 -6.01
N ILE A 59 -1.63 8.85 -5.34
CA ILE A 59 -2.80 9.71 -5.14
C ILE A 59 -3.36 10.17 -6.49
N GLU A 60 -2.50 10.60 -7.41
CA GLU A 60 -2.90 11.04 -8.75
C GLU A 60 -3.53 9.91 -9.57
N TYR A 61 -3.04 8.67 -9.42
CA TYR A 61 -3.65 7.51 -10.06
C TYR A 61 -5.11 7.30 -9.64
N PHE A 62 -5.46 7.54 -8.37
CA PHE A 62 -6.83 7.33 -7.87
C PHE A 62 -7.71 8.59 -7.99
N LYS A 63 -7.15 9.77 -7.71
CA LYS A 63 -7.90 11.03 -7.63
C LYS A 63 -8.55 11.35 -8.97
N ASN A 64 -9.84 11.71 -8.94
CA ASN A 64 -10.63 12.05 -10.12
C ASN A 64 -10.84 10.92 -11.15
N LYS A 65 -10.43 9.68 -10.87
CA LYS A 65 -10.79 8.54 -11.72
C LYS A 65 -12.15 7.99 -11.36
N TRP A 66 -12.83 7.50 -12.40
CA TRP A 66 -14.07 6.76 -12.30
C TRP A 66 -13.77 5.27 -12.22
N PHE A 67 -14.37 4.59 -11.26
CA PHE A 67 -14.25 3.16 -11.06
C PHE A 67 -15.63 2.54 -11.19
N ASN A 68 -15.74 1.49 -12.00
CA ASN A 68 -16.94 0.66 -12.05
C ASN A 68 -16.84 -0.37 -10.92
N LEU A 69 -17.66 -0.19 -9.88
CA LEU A 69 -17.70 -1.08 -8.72
C LEU A 69 -18.99 -1.90 -8.67
N GLY A 70 -19.84 -1.78 -9.69
CA GLY A 70 -21.07 -2.54 -9.84
C GLY A 70 -20.84 -3.88 -10.55
N SER A 71 -21.65 -4.88 -10.21
CA SER A 71 -21.64 -6.20 -10.87
C SER A 71 -22.81 -6.40 -11.84
N ILE A 72 -23.85 -5.55 -11.74
CA ILE A 72 -25.15 -5.74 -12.42
C ILE A 72 -25.72 -4.42 -12.96
N GLU A 73 -25.56 -3.30 -12.24
CA GLU A 73 -25.83 -1.94 -12.72
C GLU A 73 -24.49 -1.17 -12.77
N ASP A 74 -24.32 -0.29 -13.78
CA ASP A 74 -23.11 0.53 -13.96
C ASP A 74 -22.99 1.58 -12.84
N ASP A 75 -22.56 1.14 -11.66
CA ASP A 75 -22.29 1.99 -10.51
C ASP A 75 -20.91 2.63 -10.66
N MET A 76 -20.87 3.63 -11.53
CA MET A 76 -19.69 4.45 -11.77
C MET A 76 -19.47 5.38 -10.58
N GLN A 77 -18.37 5.16 -9.86
CA GLN A 77 -18.00 5.95 -8.69
C GLN A 77 -16.75 6.77 -8.95
N LYS A 78 -16.83 8.08 -8.71
CA LYS A 78 -15.68 8.98 -8.78
C LYS A 78 -14.97 9.01 -7.44
N CYS A 79 -13.66 8.76 -7.47
CA CYS A 79 -12.82 8.92 -6.28
C CYS A 79 -12.70 10.40 -5.90
N ILE A 80 -13.12 10.73 -4.69
CA ILE A 80 -13.11 12.10 -4.14
C ILE A 80 -11.88 12.36 -3.26
N GLU A 81 -11.35 11.32 -2.60
CA GLU A 81 -10.21 11.43 -1.71
C GLU A 81 -9.40 10.12 -1.75
N CYS A 82 -8.07 10.22 -1.83
CA CYS A 82 -7.16 9.10 -1.69
C CYS A 82 -6.09 9.46 -0.65
N LYS A 83 -5.86 8.55 0.30
CA LYS A 83 -4.82 8.70 1.34
C LYS A 83 -3.89 7.50 1.30
N VAL A 84 -2.59 7.77 1.17
CA VAL A 84 -1.56 6.72 1.19
C VAL A 84 -0.98 6.63 2.59
N THR A 85 -1.03 5.43 3.15
CA THR A 85 -0.42 5.10 4.45
C THR A 85 0.74 4.16 4.21
N LYS A 86 1.90 4.50 4.78
CA LYS A 86 3.06 3.62 4.78
C LYS A 86 2.81 2.54 5.82
N SER A 87 2.60 1.29 5.40
CA SER A 87 2.53 0.19 6.35
C SER A 87 3.94 -0.18 6.77
N SER A 88 4.42 0.46 7.84
CA SER A 88 5.40 -0.17 8.71
C SER A 88 4.71 -1.41 9.28
N ILE A 89 5.22 -2.60 8.98
CA ILE A 89 4.74 -3.92 9.45
C ILE A 89 3.98 -3.79 10.79
N GLY A 90 2.65 -3.97 10.78
CA GLY A 90 1.91 -3.98 12.06
C GLY A 90 0.40 -3.76 12.10
N PHE A 91 -0.34 -3.41 11.03
CA PHE A 91 -1.81 -3.30 11.15
C PHE A 91 -2.53 -3.66 9.84
N VAL A 92 -2.72 -4.97 9.65
CA VAL A 92 -3.74 -5.48 8.72
C VAL A 92 -5.08 -5.38 9.45
N LEU A 93 -5.73 -4.21 9.40
CA LEU A 93 -7.14 -4.09 9.75
C LEU A 93 -7.95 -4.43 8.51
N VAL A 94 -8.20 -5.73 8.34
CA VAL A 94 -9.20 -6.22 7.39
C VAL A 94 -10.57 -5.74 7.89
N ILE A 95 -11.03 -4.56 7.46
CA ILE A 95 -12.46 -4.24 7.54
C ILE A 95 -13.10 -4.84 6.29
N LEU A 96 -13.25 -6.17 6.29
CA LEU A 96 -14.25 -6.85 5.48
C LEU A 96 -15.60 -6.61 6.19
N SER A 97 -16.21 -5.46 5.95
CA SER A 97 -17.63 -5.23 6.25
C SER A 97 -18.44 -5.52 4.99
N ILE A 98 -18.52 -6.79 4.62
CA ILE A 98 -19.65 -7.30 3.83
C ILE A 98 -20.60 -7.89 4.87
N ARG A 99 -21.56 -7.09 5.34
CA ARG A 99 -22.73 -7.61 6.05
C ARG A 99 -23.68 -8.15 4.99
N TYR A 100 -23.84 -9.47 4.96
CA TYR A 100 -25.10 -10.11 4.56
C TYR A 100 -25.84 -10.52 5.83
#